data_AF-A0A1X7U0H9-F1
#
_entry.id   AF-A0A1X7U0H9-F1
#
_cell.length_a   1.000
_cell.length_b   1.000
_cell.length_c   1.000
_cell.angle_alpha   90.00
_cell.angle_beta   90.00
_cell.angle_gamma   90.00
#
_symmetry.space_group_name_H-M   'P 1'
#
loop_
_entity.id
_entity.type
_entity.pdbx_description
1 polymer ?
#
loop_
_entity_poly.entity_id
_entity_poly.type
_entity_poly.pdbx_seq_one_letter_code
_entity_poly.pdbx_strand_id
1 'polypeptide(L)'
;MKINCKTSLSLFIAILCLLLPAPINGSMIGEGPYTTYATLGSTAGVSSKCLERKLRSSSHAIRIPTGFPIGSSVQHKAYVSANGVISFEKPIQCGDASPFPTNLTNVENGFIIAPYWSDSDIRSTGNVCYEVHDDISSSRLMRTVSDIIHKLTGTSYNGYWLMVAQWRNVHPFPHGASFLGQLNSDIQSFANKVNSYQAIIITDHVRSYALFTYRCNDIQWSGYMKNAIIGTNAGGGSLYNNYNTSNVTGVGCVNMPGSEFHNILYQLSSLRFSNSYQTKYQECSNYYYEDIAKYGSNDVLASQAQGLPPCPCSGQQAQLDGMWREIKTGSNCYDYKFPSSTNATQRCCYSTDSTGWGALKTAQSTDQYGTNMIVYHENAANVTDTGSDEYFRSICCSESDGVGLCSLYYARRPPNDCTGYTPSSW
;
A
#
# COMPACT_ATOMS: atom_id res chain seq x y z
N MET A 1 59.31 15.28 -12.57
CA MET A 1 59.32 13.91 -13.10
C MET A 1 58.01 13.69 -13.84
N LYS A 2 58.04 13.78 -15.18
CA LYS A 2 56.90 13.60 -16.09
C LYS A 2 56.91 12.15 -16.59
N ILE A 3 55.82 11.41 -16.44
CA ILE A 3 55.53 10.17 -17.20
C ILE A 3 53.99 10.13 -17.36
N ASN A 4 53.44 10.69 -18.43
CA ASN A 4 53.12 10.10 -19.74
C ASN A 4 52.11 8.94 -19.73
N CYS A 5 50.93 9.26 -20.27
CA CYS A 5 49.89 8.37 -20.74
C CYS A 5 50.29 7.76 -22.09
N LYS A 6 50.16 6.43 -22.25
CA LYS A 6 50.11 5.78 -23.57
C LYS A 6 49.16 4.58 -23.53
N THR A 7 48.28 4.61 -24.52
CA THR A 7 47.33 3.62 -25.04
C THR A 7 47.89 2.20 -25.24
N SER A 8 47.05 1.18 -25.02
CA SER A 8 46.93 0.04 -25.95
C SER A 8 45.58 -0.65 -25.79
N LEU A 9 44.93 -0.87 -26.93
CA LEU A 9 43.69 -1.57 -27.17
C LEU A 9 44.03 -3.04 -27.47
N SER A 10 43.25 -4.02 -26.97
CA SER A 10 42.67 -5.15 -27.74
C SER A 10 42.46 -6.45 -26.94
N LEU A 11 41.20 -6.93 -27.02
CA LEU A 11 40.72 -8.30 -27.24
C LEU A 11 40.58 -9.33 -26.09
N PHE A 12 39.33 -9.83 -26.02
CA PHE A 12 38.81 -11.10 -25.48
C PHE A 12 38.84 -11.35 -23.97
N ILE A 13 37.63 -11.51 -23.39
CA ILE A 13 37.12 -12.78 -22.87
C ILE A 13 35.62 -12.60 -22.59
N ALA A 14 34.79 -13.29 -23.37
CA ALA A 14 33.45 -13.70 -22.95
C ALA A 14 33.64 -14.95 -22.08
N ILE A 15 33.19 -14.94 -20.82
CA ILE A 15 33.01 -16.15 -19.99
C ILE A 15 32.17 -15.79 -18.75
N LEU A 16 31.11 -16.58 -18.55
CA LEU A 16 30.42 -16.91 -17.30
C LEU A 16 29.73 -15.77 -16.51
N CYS A 17 28.45 -15.55 -16.82
CA CYS A 17 27.45 -15.34 -15.77
C CYS A 17 27.02 -16.71 -15.22
N LEU A 18 27.78 -17.25 -14.26
CA LEU A 18 27.33 -18.35 -13.41
C LEU A 18 26.96 -17.77 -12.04
N LEU A 19 25.69 -17.94 -11.70
CA LEU A 19 25.16 -18.23 -10.36
C LEU A 19 25.75 -17.39 -9.21
N LEU A 20 25.14 -16.23 -8.96
CA LEU A 20 25.05 -15.70 -7.61
C LEU A 20 23.65 -16.02 -7.06
N PRO A 21 23.53 -16.48 -5.80
CA PRO A 21 22.23 -16.52 -5.13
C PRO A 21 21.72 -15.08 -4.92
N ALA A 22 20.42 -14.88 -5.18
CA ALA A 22 19.68 -13.62 -5.12
C ALA A 22 19.54 -13.04 -3.68
N PRO A 23 18.80 -11.92 -3.49
CA PRO A 23 19.05 -10.55 -3.91
C PRO A 23 19.16 -9.60 -2.69
N ILE A 24 19.85 -8.48 -2.84
CA ILE A 24 20.03 -7.50 -1.75
C ILE A 24 18.90 -6.46 -1.80
N ASN A 25 18.14 -6.34 -0.71
CA ASN A 25 17.48 -5.14 -0.15
C ASN A 25 16.97 -4.05 -1.12
N GLY A 26 15.65 -3.77 -1.11
CA GLY A 26 15.03 -2.57 -1.70
C GLY A 26 15.75 -2.06 -2.95
N SER A 27 15.74 -2.83 -4.04
CA SER A 27 16.70 -2.65 -5.14
C SER A 27 16.01 -2.13 -6.40
N MET A 28 16.73 -1.31 -7.17
CA MET A 28 16.37 -1.05 -8.57
C MET A 28 16.50 -2.38 -9.34
N ILE A 29 15.38 -2.87 -9.87
CA ILE A 29 15.27 -4.15 -10.57
C ILE A 29 15.64 -4.00 -12.04
N GLY A 30 15.29 -2.87 -12.66
CA GLY A 30 15.59 -2.62 -14.05
C GLY A 30 15.12 -1.25 -14.52
N GLU A 31 15.71 -0.80 -15.61
CA GLU A 31 15.34 0.41 -16.32
C GLU A 31 15.15 0.12 -17.83
N GLY A 32 14.17 0.76 -18.45
CA GLY A 32 13.83 0.48 -19.84
C GLY A 32 12.50 1.11 -20.29
N PRO A 33 12.07 0.92 -21.55
CA PRO A 33 10.90 1.55 -22.13
C PRO A 33 9.71 0.59 -22.01
N TYR A 34 9.35 0.28 -20.78
CA TYR A 34 8.36 -0.76 -20.46
C TYR A 34 6.92 -0.29 -20.69
N THR A 35 6.63 0.99 -20.43
CA THR A 35 5.28 1.54 -20.57
C THR A 35 5.28 3.06 -20.73
N THR A 36 4.13 3.59 -21.15
CA THR A 36 3.84 5.02 -21.24
C THR A 36 3.08 5.49 -19.99
N TYR A 37 2.73 6.77 -19.91
CA TYR A 37 1.86 7.24 -18.83
C TYR A 37 0.49 6.55 -18.86
N ALA A 38 0.09 5.98 -17.73
CA ALA A 38 -1.28 5.56 -17.53
C ALA A 38 -2.20 6.77 -17.58
N THR A 39 -3.33 6.64 -18.28
CA THR A 39 -4.34 7.70 -18.37
C THR A 39 -5.26 7.62 -17.16
N LEU A 40 -5.18 8.62 -16.28
CA LEU A 40 -6.13 8.75 -15.18
C LEU A 40 -7.54 9.01 -15.74
N GLY A 41 -8.55 8.43 -15.08
CA GLY A 41 -9.98 8.56 -15.38
C GLY A 41 -10.47 7.59 -16.45
N SER A 42 -9.59 6.72 -16.95
CA SER A 42 -9.90 5.77 -18.03
C SER A 42 -10.44 4.43 -17.54
N THR A 43 -10.31 4.13 -16.25
CA THR A 43 -10.74 2.85 -15.68
C THR A 43 -12.15 2.98 -15.13
N ALA A 44 -13.08 2.18 -15.66
CA ALA A 44 -14.46 2.15 -15.20
C ALA A 44 -14.54 1.83 -13.70
N GLY A 45 -15.37 2.58 -12.96
CA GLY A 45 -15.53 2.40 -11.51
C GLY A 45 -14.42 3.02 -10.65
N VAL A 46 -13.35 3.57 -11.24
CA VAL A 46 -12.24 4.20 -10.50
C VAL A 46 -12.26 5.71 -10.72
N SER A 47 -12.30 6.47 -9.62
CA SER A 47 -12.29 7.94 -9.67
C SER A 47 -10.89 8.51 -9.42
N SER A 48 -10.45 9.43 -10.27
CA SER A 48 -9.28 10.26 -9.99
C SER A 48 -9.56 11.32 -8.93
N LYS A 49 -8.55 11.56 -8.08
CA LYS A 49 -8.55 12.62 -7.07
C LYS A 49 -7.34 13.51 -7.32
N CYS A 50 -7.54 14.83 -7.25
CA CYS A 50 -6.47 15.80 -7.44
C CYS A 50 -6.24 16.62 -6.17
N LEU A 51 -5.00 17.02 -5.95
CA LEU A 51 -4.64 17.91 -4.86
C LEU A 51 -5.21 19.31 -5.09
N GLU A 52 -5.56 19.97 -3.99
CA GLU A 52 -5.85 21.40 -3.99
C GLU A 52 -4.59 22.17 -4.44
N ARG A 53 -4.77 23.18 -5.30
CA ARG A 53 -3.69 24.05 -5.76
C ARG A 53 -3.28 25.00 -4.65
N LYS A 54 -2.26 24.61 -3.90
CA LYS A 54 -1.62 25.42 -2.87
C LYS A 54 -0.14 25.08 -2.74
N LEU A 55 0.63 25.98 -2.15
CA LEU A 55 2.03 25.74 -1.84
C LEU A 55 2.11 24.53 -0.88
N ARG A 56 3.03 23.60 -1.14
CA ARG A 56 3.26 22.42 -0.29
C ARG A 56 2.01 21.58 -0.06
N SER A 57 1.16 21.44 -1.09
CA SER A 57 -0.05 20.63 -1.02
C SER A 57 0.25 19.15 -0.80
N SER A 58 -0.66 18.45 -0.11
CA SER A 58 -0.61 17.00 0.10
C SER A 58 -2.04 16.46 0.16
N SER A 59 -2.23 15.21 -0.23
CA SER A 59 -3.52 14.54 -0.10
C SER A 59 -3.90 14.33 1.36
N HIS A 60 -5.19 14.13 1.61
CA HIS A 60 -5.64 13.42 2.81
C HIS A 60 -5.14 11.96 2.80
N ALA A 61 -5.30 11.26 3.91
CA ALA A 61 -4.90 9.86 4.02
C ALA A 61 -5.64 9.00 2.97
N ILE A 62 -4.87 8.35 2.12
CA ILE A 62 -5.34 7.38 1.13
C ILE A 62 -5.32 6.01 1.81
N ARG A 63 -6.48 5.37 1.95
CA ARG A 63 -6.58 4.04 2.57
C ARG A 63 -6.02 2.97 1.65
N ILE A 64 -5.21 2.07 2.19
CA ILE A 64 -4.70 0.86 1.53
C ILE A 64 -5.34 -0.34 2.23
N PRO A 65 -6.40 -0.94 1.66
CA PRO A 65 -7.23 -1.93 2.35
C PRO A 65 -6.44 -3.14 2.88
N THR A 66 -5.57 -3.72 2.04
CA THR A 66 -4.79 -4.91 2.36
C THR A 66 -3.41 -4.62 2.89
N GLY A 67 -3.08 -3.36 3.15
CA GLY A 67 -1.72 -2.96 3.46
C GLY A 67 -0.79 -3.03 2.24
N PHE A 68 0.31 -2.30 2.35
CA PHE A 68 1.38 -2.23 1.37
C PHE A 68 2.69 -2.59 2.06
N PRO A 69 3.28 -3.77 1.77
CA PRO A 69 4.59 -4.11 2.30
C PRO A 69 5.63 -3.10 1.81
N ILE A 70 6.46 -2.57 2.69
CA ILE A 70 7.59 -1.72 2.33
C ILE A 70 8.69 -1.87 3.40
N GLY A 71 9.88 -2.27 2.95
CA GLY A 71 10.95 -2.72 3.84
C GLY A 71 10.50 -3.87 4.71
N SER A 72 10.54 -3.65 6.03
CA SER A 72 10.14 -4.59 7.08
C SER A 72 8.78 -4.25 7.71
N SER A 73 7.99 -3.39 7.08
CA SER A 73 6.70 -2.93 7.61
C SER A 73 5.59 -3.06 6.58
N VAL A 74 4.34 -3.07 7.06
CA VAL A 74 3.13 -3.05 6.24
C VAL A 74 2.40 -1.75 6.52
N GLN A 75 2.16 -0.98 5.47
CA GLN A 75 1.57 0.34 5.58
C GLN A 75 0.13 0.34 5.07
N HIS A 76 -0.80 0.87 5.86
CA HIS A 76 -2.23 0.89 5.53
C HIS A 76 -2.73 2.24 5.00
N LYS A 77 -1.83 3.22 4.89
CA LYS A 77 -2.14 4.56 4.43
C LYS A 77 -1.02 5.05 3.52
N ALA A 78 -1.38 5.91 2.58
CA ALA A 78 -0.43 6.67 1.78
C ALA A 78 -0.87 8.14 1.65
N TYR A 79 0.08 8.99 1.29
CA TYR A 79 -0.11 10.41 1.05
C TYR A 79 0.65 10.78 -0.21
N VAL A 80 0.03 11.56 -1.10
CA VAL A 80 0.66 12.09 -2.31
C VAL A 80 0.93 13.58 -2.09
N SER A 81 2.19 13.96 -2.23
CA SER A 81 2.66 15.34 -2.07
C SER A 81 2.80 16.04 -3.42
N ALA A 82 2.56 17.36 -3.45
CA ALA A 82 2.88 18.18 -4.62
C ALA A 82 4.38 18.15 -4.98
N ASN A 83 5.23 17.89 -3.99
CA ASN A 83 6.69 17.89 -4.11
C ASN A 83 7.28 16.60 -4.71
N GLY A 84 6.45 15.77 -5.36
CA GLY A 84 6.94 14.57 -6.06
C GLY A 84 7.25 13.38 -5.14
N VAL A 85 6.49 13.26 -4.05
CA VAL A 85 6.68 12.23 -3.02
C VAL A 85 5.37 11.50 -2.75
N ILE A 86 5.46 10.18 -2.60
CA ILE A 86 4.47 9.33 -1.94
C ILE A 86 5.06 8.89 -0.60
N SER A 87 4.37 9.18 0.50
CA SER A 87 4.77 8.78 1.85
C SER A 87 3.69 7.92 2.50
N PHE A 88 4.05 7.06 3.46
CA PHE A 88 3.09 6.10 4.04
C PHE A 88 2.69 6.41 5.48
N GLU A 89 3.59 6.98 6.28
CA GLU A 89 3.30 7.23 7.69
C GLU A 89 2.54 8.56 7.88
N LYS A 90 3.03 9.61 7.25
CA LYS A 90 2.54 10.98 7.39
C LYS A 90 2.71 11.77 6.10
N PRO A 91 1.90 12.82 5.86
CA PRO A 91 2.06 13.67 4.70
C PRO A 91 3.39 14.41 4.74
N ILE A 92 4.14 14.39 3.63
CA ILE A 92 5.37 15.17 3.47
C ILE A 92 5.05 16.42 2.65
N GLN A 93 5.21 17.58 3.29
CA GLN A 93 4.97 18.89 2.69
C GLN A 93 6.26 19.69 2.49
N CYS A 94 7.41 19.14 2.91
CA CYS A 94 8.68 19.84 2.80
C CYS A 94 9.13 19.94 1.33
N GLY A 95 9.47 21.15 0.90
CA GLY A 95 10.07 21.41 -0.42
C GLY A 95 11.57 21.13 -0.46
N ASP A 96 12.21 21.15 0.71
CA ASP A 96 13.63 20.83 0.85
C ASP A 96 13.85 19.34 0.65
N ALA A 97 14.05 18.95 -0.61
CA ALA A 97 14.45 17.61 -0.93
C ALA A 97 15.81 17.30 -0.30
N SER A 98 16.01 16.03 0.06
CA SER A 98 17.28 15.52 0.57
C SER A 98 17.46 14.08 0.12
N PRO A 99 18.65 13.71 -0.37
CA PRO A 99 19.01 12.31 -0.54
C PRO A 99 18.83 11.50 0.74
N PHE A 100 18.52 10.21 0.59
CA PHE A 100 18.45 9.25 1.69
C PHE A 100 19.84 8.66 2.02
N PRO A 101 20.14 8.32 3.30
CA PRO A 101 19.35 8.67 4.46
C PRO A 101 19.42 10.19 4.67
N THR A 102 18.35 10.77 5.20
CA THR A 102 18.26 12.20 5.48
C THR A 102 18.11 12.44 6.96
N ASN A 103 18.63 13.57 7.45
CA ASN A 103 18.39 14.05 8.81
C ASN A 103 17.19 15.02 8.88
N LEU A 104 16.41 15.11 7.80
CA LEU A 104 15.19 15.89 7.81
C LEU A 104 14.20 15.23 8.76
N THR A 105 13.90 15.95 9.84
CA THR A 105 12.90 15.55 10.83
C THR A 105 11.60 15.19 10.13
N ASN A 106 11.01 14.07 10.51
CA ASN A 106 9.80 13.51 9.89
C ASN A 106 10.01 12.83 8.53
N VAL A 107 11.23 12.74 8.04
CA VAL A 107 11.57 12.03 6.80
C VAL A 107 12.60 10.93 7.07
N GLU A 108 13.48 11.12 8.05
CA GLU A 108 14.61 10.22 8.34
C GLU A 108 14.24 8.73 8.37
N ASN A 109 13.16 8.40 9.08
CA ASN A 109 12.71 7.04 9.31
C ASN A 109 11.48 6.67 8.46
N GLY A 110 11.03 7.58 7.59
CA GLY A 110 9.79 7.41 6.85
C GLY A 110 9.91 6.45 5.67
N PHE A 111 8.83 5.73 5.39
CA PHE A 111 8.65 4.98 4.15
C PHE A 111 8.25 5.93 3.03
N ILE A 112 9.12 6.08 2.02
CA ILE A 112 9.02 7.12 1.01
C ILE A 112 9.34 6.58 -0.38
N ILE A 113 8.55 7.01 -1.34
CA ILE A 113 8.76 6.79 -2.77
C ILE A 113 8.81 8.16 -3.44
N ALA A 114 9.93 8.47 -4.07
CA ALA A 114 10.22 9.78 -4.66
C ALA A 114 10.48 9.62 -6.16
N PRO A 115 9.44 9.59 -7.02
CA PRO A 115 9.66 9.64 -8.46
C PRO A 115 10.36 10.93 -8.90
N TYR A 116 10.22 12.04 -8.17
CA TYR A 116 11.06 13.22 -8.34
C TYR A 116 10.85 14.16 -7.16
N TRP A 117 11.57 13.98 -6.06
CA TRP A 117 11.41 14.85 -4.89
C TRP A 117 12.12 16.19 -5.11
N SER A 118 11.35 17.28 -5.15
CA SER A 118 11.86 18.65 -5.23
C SER A 118 10.84 19.69 -4.76
N ASP A 119 11.22 20.96 -4.71
CA ASP A 119 10.37 22.07 -4.28
C ASP A 119 9.43 22.50 -5.42
N SER A 120 8.34 21.75 -5.58
CA SER A 120 7.35 21.98 -6.63
C SER A 120 6.27 22.97 -6.19
N ASP A 121 5.77 23.74 -7.14
CA ASP A 121 4.71 24.70 -6.94
C ASP A 121 3.58 24.52 -7.94
N ILE A 122 2.38 24.34 -7.39
CA ILE A 122 1.14 24.13 -8.16
C ILE A 122 0.09 25.20 -7.87
N ARG A 123 0.46 26.31 -7.20
CA ARG A 123 -0.50 27.36 -6.80
C ARG A 123 -1.28 27.94 -7.97
N SER A 124 -0.61 28.18 -9.09
CA SER A 124 -1.20 28.81 -10.28
C SER A 124 -1.64 27.76 -11.32
N THR A 125 -0.72 26.90 -11.74
CA THR A 125 -0.91 25.92 -12.81
C THR A 125 -0.27 24.58 -12.44
N GLY A 126 -0.44 23.57 -13.30
CA GLY A 126 -0.07 22.19 -13.00
C GLY A 126 -1.13 21.49 -12.14
N ASN A 127 -1.00 20.17 -12.04
CA ASN A 127 -1.83 19.36 -11.17
C ASN A 127 -1.10 18.09 -10.70
N VAL A 128 -1.52 17.62 -9.54
CA VAL A 128 -1.09 16.35 -8.97
C VAL A 128 -2.34 15.55 -8.67
N CYS A 129 -2.48 14.42 -9.34
CA CYS A 129 -3.68 13.60 -9.26
C CYS A 129 -3.29 12.12 -9.09
N TYR A 130 -4.18 11.35 -8.49
CA TYR A 130 -3.97 9.93 -8.24
C TYR A 130 -5.26 9.12 -8.38
N GLU A 131 -5.08 7.83 -8.65
CA GLU A 131 -6.13 6.82 -8.70
C GLU A 131 -5.72 5.59 -7.93
N VAL A 132 -6.70 4.95 -7.30
CA VAL A 132 -6.52 3.72 -6.52
C VAL A 132 -7.38 2.64 -7.16
N HIS A 133 -6.74 1.52 -7.49
CA HIS A 133 -7.34 0.35 -8.09
C HIS A 133 -7.24 -0.80 -7.09
N ASP A 134 -8.38 -1.25 -6.59
CA ASP A 134 -8.52 -2.32 -5.59
C ASP A 134 -9.27 -3.55 -6.13
N ASP A 135 -9.52 -3.60 -7.44
CA ASP A 135 -10.21 -4.70 -8.11
C ASP A 135 -9.23 -5.79 -8.57
N ILE A 136 -9.53 -7.02 -8.14
CA ILE A 136 -8.82 -8.25 -8.48
C ILE A 136 -8.90 -8.42 -10.00
N SER A 137 -7.76 -8.35 -10.68
CA SER A 137 -7.56 -8.81 -12.06
C SER A 137 -8.27 -8.07 -13.21
N SER A 138 -9.19 -7.11 -12.98
CA SER A 138 -10.03 -6.58 -14.07
C SER A 138 -9.40 -5.41 -14.86
N SER A 139 -8.60 -4.54 -14.22
CA SER A 139 -8.08 -3.35 -14.89
C SER A 139 -6.92 -3.70 -15.84
N ARG A 140 -6.98 -3.17 -17.06
CA ARG A 140 -5.91 -3.32 -18.06
C ARG A 140 -4.56 -2.84 -17.51
N LEU A 141 -4.57 -1.77 -16.72
CA LEU A 141 -3.38 -1.21 -16.08
C LEU A 141 -2.71 -2.20 -15.13
N MET A 142 -3.48 -2.87 -14.25
CA MET A 142 -2.95 -3.86 -13.31
C MET A 142 -2.24 -5.01 -14.05
N ARG A 143 -2.89 -5.55 -15.11
CA ARG A 143 -2.31 -6.62 -15.94
C ARG A 143 -1.02 -6.17 -16.61
N THR A 144 -1.04 -5.00 -17.25
CA THR A 144 0.16 -4.45 -17.91
C THR A 144 1.33 -4.28 -16.96
N VAL A 145 1.10 -3.73 -15.76
CA VAL A 145 2.18 -3.53 -14.77
C VAL A 145 2.65 -4.86 -14.20
N SER A 146 1.73 -5.82 -14.00
CA SER A 146 2.07 -7.17 -13.56
C SER A 146 2.91 -7.92 -14.59
N ASP A 147 2.60 -7.79 -15.89
CA ASP A 147 3.39 -8.37 -16.99
C ASP A 147 4.80 -7.76 -17.06
N ILE A 148 4.95 -6.45 -16.83
CA ILE A 148 6.24 -5.77 -16.75
C ILE A 148 7.08 -6.36 -15.59
N ILE A 149 6.48 -6.50 -14.41
CA ILE A 149 7.15 -7.09 -13.24
C ILE A 149 7.55 -8.55 -13.52
N HIS A 150 6.65 -9.33 -14.12
CA HIS A 150 6.94 -10.71 -14.49
C HIS A 150 8.13 -10.80 -15.44
N LYS A 151 8.13 -9.98 -16.50
CA LYS A 151 9.22 -9.92 -17.49
C LYS A 151 10.56 -9.56 -16.87
N LEU A 152 10.59 -8.64 -15.89
CA LEU A 152 11.82 -8.14 -15.31
C LEU A 152 12.36 -8.98 -14.16
N THR A 153 11.48 -9.63 -13.41
CA THR A 153 11.88 -10.46 -12.26
C THR A 153 11.99 -11.94 -12.61
N GLY A 154 11.40 -12.39 -13.73
CA GLY A 154 11.28 -13.80 -14.10
C GLY A 154 10.31 -14.59 -13.21
N THR A 155 9.61 -13.93 -12.28
CA THR A 155 8.68 -14.57 -11.36
C THR A 155 7.24 -14.21 -11.72
N SER A 156 6.31 -15.15 -11.60
CA SER A 156 4.88 -14.83 -11.76
C SER A 156 4.51 -13.73 -10.76
N TYR A 157 3.72 -12.76 -11.20
CA TYR A 157 3.26 -11.65 -10.37
C TYR A 157 1.83 -11.29 -10.78
N ASN A 158 0.95 -11.16 -9.80
CA ASN A 158 -0.43 -10.74 -10.03
C ASN A 158 -0.77 -9.64 -9.02
N GLY A 159 -0.83 -8.41 -9.49
CA GLY A 159 -1.18 -7.28 -8.65
C GLY A 159 -2.63 -7.39 -8.14
N TYR A 160 -2.79 -7.14 -6.86
CA TYR A 160 -4.10 -7.09 -6.20
C TYR A 160 -4.57 -5.67 -5.95
N TRP A 161 -3.63 -4.78 -5.69
CA TRP A 161 -3.88 -3.38 -5.46
C TRP A 161 -2.80 -2.55 -6.14
N LEU A 162 -3.22 -1.44 -6.76
CA LEU A 162 -2.35 -0.52 -7.44
C LEU A 162 -2.81 0.92 -7.19
N MET A 163 -1.86 1.82 -6.96
CA MET A 163 -2.11 3.25 -7.01
C MET A 163 -1.21 3.88 -8.06
N VAL A 164 -1.79 4.75 -8.87
CA VAL A 164 -1.06 5.59 -9.82
C VAL A 164 -1.16 7.03 -9.35
N ALA A 165 -0.01 7.71 -9.26
CA ALA A 165 0.10 9.12 -8.95
C ALA A 165 0.83 9.84 -10.09
N GLN A 166 0.23 10.92 -10.59
CA GLN A 166 0.74 11.72 -11.70
C GLN A 166 0.96 13.16 -11.25
N TRP A 167 2.17 13.66 -11.52
CA TRP A 167 2.52 15.07 -11.47
C TRP A 167 2.57 15.55 -12.89
N ARG A 168 1.66 16.44 -13.28
CA ARG A 168 1.58 16.95 -14.65
C ARG A 168 1.76 18.45 -14.66
N ASN A 169 2.72 18.89 -15.46
CA ASN A 169 3.13 20.27 -15.65
C ASN A 169 3.37 21.00 -14.32
N VAL A 170 4.04 20.34 -13.37
CA VAL A 170 4.37 20.94 -12.07
C VAL A 170 5.59 21.85 -12.23
N HIS A 171 5.51 23.04 -11.65
CA HIS A 171 6.55 24.05 -11.77
C HIS A 171 7.50 23.98 -10.57
N PRO A 172 8.73 24.50 -10.67
CA PRO A 172 9.54 24.73 -9.49
C PRO A 172 9.05 25.95 -8.71
N PHE A 173 9.26 25.96 -7.40
CA PHE A 173 9.18 27.20 -6.62
C PHE A 173 10.18 28.23 -7.19
N PRO A 174 9.81 29.54 -7.31
CA PRO A 174 8.62 30.19 -6.76
C PRO A 174 7.48 30.42 -7.75
N HIS A 175 7.16 29.48 -8.65
CA HIS A 175 6.05 29.66 -9.59
C HIS A 175 4.73 30.02 -8.89
N GLY A 176 3.99 31.00 -9.42
CA GLY A 176 2.75 31.48 -8.79
C GLY A 176 2.95 32.27 -7.49
N ALA A 177 4.19 32.59 -7.08
CA ALA A 177 4.43 33.57 -6.03
C ALA A 177 4.03 34.98 -6.50
N SER A 178 3.41 35.77 -5.62
CA SER A 178 3.02 37.16 -5.93
C SER A 178 4.20 38.06 -6.26
N PHE A 179 5.40 37.72 -5.78
CA PHE A 179 6.64 38.44 -6.02
C PHE A 179 7.41 37.96 -7.26
N LEU A 180 6.94 36.94 -7.99
CA LEU A 180 7.68 36.36 -9.13
C LEU A 180 8.05 37.40 -10.18
N GLY A 181 7.13 38.32 -10.51
CA GLY A 181 7.36 39.39 -11.49
C GLY A 181 8.39 40.44 -11.07
N GLN A 182 8.83 40.43 -9.80
CA GLN A 182 9.87 41.32 -9.28
C GLN A 182 11.27 40.67 -9.31
N LEU A 183 11.35 39.37 -9.60
CA LEU A 183 12.61 38.64 -9.70
C LEU A 183 13.26 38.87 -11.07
N ASN A 184 14.55 38.58 -11.19
CA ASN A 184 15.24 38.69 -12.47
C ASN A 184 14.67 37.72 -13.53
N SER A 185 14.94 38.00 -14.81
CA SER A 185 14.44 37.23 -15.95
C SER A 185 14.83 35.76 -15.91
N ASP A 186 16.00 35.43 -15.35
CA ASP A 186 16.50 34.06 -15.29
C ASP A 186 15.69 33.22 -14.30
N ILE A 187 15.36 33.78 -13.13
CA ILE A 187 14.49 33.14 -12.14
C ILE A 187 13.06 33.01 -12.68
N GLN A 188 12.56 34.02 -13.40
CA GLN A 188 11.25 33.94 -14.05
C GLN A 188 11.21 32.84 -15.12
N SER A 189 12.24 32.75 -15.95
CA SER A 189 12.39 31.69 -16.96
C SER A 189 12.45 30.30 -16.31
N PHE A 190 13.22 30.16 -15.24
CA PHE A 190 13.29 28.94 -14.46
C PHE A 190 11.93 28.54 -13.84
N ALA A 191 11.23 29.48 -13.20
CA ALA A 191 9.92 29.24 -12.57
C ALA A 191 8.84 28.79 -13.59
N ASN A 192 8.98 29.19 -14.86
CA ASN A 192 8.06 28.79 -15.93
C ASN A 192 8.34 27.40 -16.51
N LYS A 193 9.45 26.75 -16.13
CA LYS A 193 9.71 25.36 -16.52
C LYS A 193 8.72 24.41 -15.89
N VAL A 194 8.50 23.28 -16.53
CA VAL A 194 7.57 22.26 -16.04
C VAL A 194 8.21 20.88 -15.97
N ASN A 195 7.74 20.09 -15.00
CA ASN A 195 8.00 18.66 -14.92
C ASN A 195 6.69 17.88 -15.07
N SER A 196 6.71 16.78 -15.83
CA SER A 196 5.66 15.77 -15.88
C SER A 196 6.23 14.37 -15.68
N TYR A 197 5.62 13.60 -14.77
CA TYR A 197 6.06 12.25 -14.42
C TYR A 197 4.95 11.49 -13.70
N GLN A 198 5.12 10.17 -13.63
CA GLN A 198 4.15 9.28 -12.98
C GLN A 198 4.87 8.22 -12.15
N ALA A 199 4.29 7.88 -11.01
CA ALA A 199 4.65 6.71 -10.23
C ALA A 199 3.45 5.77 -10.13
N ILE A 200 3.71 4.49 -10.31
CA ILE A 200 2.76 3.42 -10.04
C ILE A 200 3.32 2.60 -8.89
N ILE A 201 2.55 2.41 -7.82
CA ILE A 201 2.88 1.48 -6.75
C ILE A 201 1.89 0.33 -6.78
N ILE A 202 2.38 -0.90 -6.62
CA ILE A 202 1.60 -2.12 -6.80
C ILE A 202 2.06 -3.17 -5.80
N THR A 203 1.12 -3.97 -5.30
CA THR A 203 1.43 -5.12 -4.46
C THR A 203 0.59 -6.34 -4.83
N ASP A 204 1.18 -7.51 -4.69
CA ASP A 204 0.50 -8.81 -4.75
C ASP A 204 0.22 -9.39 -3.35
N HIS A 205 0.12 -8.51 -2.35
CA HIS A 205 0.11 -8.78 -0.90
C HIS A 205 1.48 -8.91 -0.27
N VAL A 206 2.42 -9.62 -0.87
CA VAL A 206 3.70 -9.95 -0.21
C VAL A 206 4.84 -9.14 -0.81
N ARG A 207 4.84 -9.01 -2.13
CA ARG A 207 5.81 -8.28 -2.92
C ARG A 207 5.20 -6.96 -3.34
N SER A 208 6.00 -5.92 -3.24
CA SER A 208 5.60 -4.58 -3.62
C SER A 208 6.66 -3.92 -4.49
N TYR A 209 6.18 -3.15 -5.46
CA TYR A 209 7.02 -2.50 -6.45
C TYR A 209 6.58 -1.04 -6.65
N ALA A 210 7.54 -0.20 -7.04
CA ALA A 210 7.29 1.12 -7.60
C ALA A 210 7.85 1.19 -9.02
N LEU A 211 7.01 1.59 -9.96
CA LEU A 211 7.37 1.86 -11.35
C LEU A 211 7.31 3.37 -11.58
N PHE A 212 8.48 3.99 -11.75
CA PHE A 212 8.56 5.39 -12.17
C PHE A 212 8.54 5.46 -13.67
N THR A 213 7.80 6.42 -14.22
CA THR A 213 7.65 6.63 -15.66
C THR A 213 7.94 8.07 -16.00
N TYR A 214 8.78 8.27 -17.00
CA TYR A 214 9.17 9.56 -17.53
C TYR A 214 9.06 9.53 -19.05
N ARG A 215 8.58 10.62 -19.63
CA ARG A 215 8.70 10.88 -21.06
C ARG A 215 9.89 11.79 -21.31
N CYS A 216 10.53 11.62 -22.46
CA CYS A 216 11.60 12.47 -22.92
C CYS A 216 11.21 13.95 -22.93
N ASN A 217 12.08 14.80 -22.36
CA ASN A 217 11.92 16.25 -22.23
C ASN A 217 10.78 16.73 -21.31
N ASP A 218 10.02 15.82 -20.69
CA ASP A 218 8.98 16.18 -19.73
C ASP A 218 9.56 16.63 -18.39
N ILE A 219 10.86 16.40 -18.13
CA ILE A 219 11.58 16.92 -16.96
C ILE A 219 12.51 18.06 -17.41
N GLN A 220 12.07 19.32 -17.27
CA GLN A 220 12.77 20.51 -17.78
C GLN A 220 13.69 21.18 -16.76
N TRP A 221 13.51 20.86 -15.47
CA TRP A 221 14.21 21.50 -14.37
C TRP A 221 14.95 20.52 -13.44
N SER A 222 15.33 19.34 -13.94
CA SER A 222 16.32 18.48 -13.27
C SER A 222 17.71 19.14 -13.23
N GLY A 223 18.46 18.92 -12.16
CA GLY A 223 19.79 19.48 -11.98
C GLY A 223 19.83 20.92 -11.45
N TYR A 224 18.71 21.63 -11.43
CA TYR A 224 18.66 23.01 -10.91
C TYR A 224 18.60 23.07 -9.37
N MET A 225 17.99 22.04 -8.76
CA MET A 225 17.84 21.94 -7.31
C MET A 225 18.89 20.96 -6.77
N LYS A 226 19.85 21.48 -5.99
CA LYS A 226 21.05 20.75 -5.51
C LYS A 226 20.75 19.43 -4.79
N ASN A 227 19.58 19.28 -4.19
CA ASN A 227 19.21 18.10 -3.41
C ASN A 227 18.01 17.34 -4.00
N ALA A 228 17.58 17.66 -5.22
CA ALA A 228 16.51 16.93 -5.86
C ALA A 228 16.92 15.48 -6.13
N ILE A 229 16.02 14.54 -5.84
CA ILE A 229 16.31 13.12 -5.97
C ILE A 229 15.19 12.36 -6.67
N ILE A 230 15.58 11.25 -7.28
CA ILE A 230 14.69 10.16 -7.66
C ILE A 230 15.09 8.96 -6.81
N GLY A 231 14.14 8.27 -6.20
CA GLY A 231 14.51 7.13 -5.37
C GLY A 231 13.44 6.67 -4.40
N THR A 232 13.88 5.86 -3.44
CA THR A 232 13.02 5.22 -2.46
C THR A 232 13.73 5.19 -1.11
N ASN A 233 12.99 5.35 -0.02
CA ASN A 233 13.39 5.02 1.34
C ASN A 233 12.42 3.95 1.84
N ALA A 234 12.78 2.70 1.69
CA ALA A 234 11.96 1.57 2.08
C ALA A 234 12.25 1.09 3.51
N GLY A 235 13.26 1.61 4.22
CA GLY A 235 13.67 1.04 5.51
C GLY A 235 14.24 2.05 6.50
N GLY A 236 13.62 3.23 6.60
CA GLY A 236 14.00 4.25 7.57
C GLY A 236 15.48 4.62 7.55
N GLY A 237 16.04 4.79 6.34
CA GLY A 237 17.45 5.14 6.14
C GLY A 237 18.40 3.95 6.03
N SER A 238 17.94 2.71 6.22
CA SER A 238 18.77 1.49 6.06
C SER A 238 18.54 0.74 4.75
N LEU A 239 17.38 0.96 4.09
CA LEU A 239 17.02 0.38 2.80
C LEU A 239 16.55 1.51 1.88
N TYR A 240 17.44 2.05 1.05
CA TYR A 240 17.12 3.19 0.21
C TYR A 240 17.88 3.17 -1.12
N ASN A 241 17.34 3.89 -2.10
CA ASN A 241 18.02 4.20 -3.36
C ASN A 241 17.98 5.70 -3.59
N ASN A 242 19.07 6.25 -4.12
CA ASN A 242 19.08 7.58 -4.69
C ASN A 242 19.65 7.52 -6.10
N TYR A 243 18.90 8.09 -7.02
CA TYR A 243 19.37 8.54 -8.31
C TYR A 243 19.50 10.06 -8.21
N ASN A 244 20.74 10.53 -8.11
CA ASN A 244 21.03 11.95 -7.92
C ASN A 244 20.71 12.71 -9.21
N THR A 245 19.78 13.67 -9.13
CA THR A 245 19.40 14.49 -10.30
C THR A 245 20.17 15.79 -10.41
N SER A 246 20.97 16.16 -9.41
CA SER A 246 21.64 17.45 -9.30
C SER A 246 22.69 17.70 -10.38
N ASN A 247 23.16 16.64 -11.06
CA ASN A 247 24.12 16.73 -12.17
C ASN A 247 23.52 16.24 -13.50
N VAL A 248 22.20 16.03 -13.58
CA VAL A 248 21.54 15.46 -14.76
C VAL A 248 20.60 16.49 -15.38
N THR A 249 20.92 16.95 -16.59
CA THR A 249 20.14 17.98 -17.31
C THR A 249 18.94 17.42 -18.09
N GLY A 250 18.56 16.16 -17.86
CA GLY A 250 17.37 15.55 -18.43
C GLY A 250 17.13 14.15 -17.87
N VAL A 251 16.08 14.00 -17.08
CA VAL A 251 15.58 12.70 -16.61
C VAL A 251 14.57 12.19 -17.64
N GLY A 252 14.73 10.95 -18.10
CA GLY A 252 13.73 10.29 -18.95
C GLY A 252 14.19 9.80 -20.33
N CYS A 253 15.43 10.12 -20.76
CA CYS A 253 16.02 9.52 -21.98
C CYS A 253 17.47 9.04 -21.78
N VAL A 254 17.97 9.09 -20.55
CA VAL A 254 19.37 8.75 -20.26
C VAL A 254 19.58 7.30 -20.73
N ASN A 255 20.45 7.12 -21.71
CA ASN A 255 20.81 5.81 -22.29
C ASN A 255 19.68 5.02 -22.98
N MET A 256 18.60 5.67 -23.42
CA MET A 256 17.46 5.02 -24.10
C MET A 256 17.23 5.52 -25.54
N PRO A 257 18.18 5.30 -26.48
CA PRO A 257 18.01 5.75 -27.86
C PRO A 257 16.86 5.02 -28.55
N GLY A 258 15.92 5.77 -29.15
CA GLY A 258 14.78 5.23 -29.90
C GLY A 258 13.50 4.99 -29.10
N SER A 259 13.47 5.36 -27.81
CA SER A 259 12.25 5.39 -27.01
C SER A 259 11.93 6.81 -26.54
N GLU A 260 10.66 7.19 -26.59
CA GLU A 260 10.18 8.43 -25.96
C GLU A 260 9.95 8.29 -24.45
N PHE A 261 10.00 7.08 -23.91
CA PHE A 261 9.73 6.78 -22.51
C PHE A 261 10.87 6.02 -21.85
N HIS A 262 11.08 6.32 -20.57
CA HIS A 262 11.99 5.63 -19.69
C HIS A 262 11.27 5.32 -18.38
N ASN A 263 11.36 4.07 -17.96
CA ASN A 263 10.77 3.58 -16.75
C ASN A 263 11.84 2.99 -15.84
N ILE A 264 11.68 3.15 -14.53
CA ILE A 264 12.55 2.58 -13.51
C ILE A 264 11.69 1.75 -12.56
N LEU A 265 12.01 0.47 -12.38
CA LEU A 265 11.31 -0.42 -11.46
C LEU A 265 12.13 -0.62 -10.19
N TYR A 266 11.52 -0.34 -9.03
CA TYR A 266 12.07 -0.64 -7.71
C TYR A 266 11.25 -1.74 -7.05
N GLN A 267 11.93 -2.71 -6.42
CA GLN A 267 11.30 -3.59 -5.44
C GLN A 267 11.38 -2.93 -4.06
N LEU A 268 10.26 -2.90 -3.34
CA LEU A 268 10.12 -2.15 -2.09
C LEU A 268 10.02 -3.07 -0.86
N SER A 269 9.37 -4.23 -1.01
CA SER A 269 9.28 -5.24 0.05
C SER A 269 10.64 -5.88 0.33
N SER A 270 10.98 -6.09 1.60
CA SER A 270 12.20 -6.79 2.01
C SER A 270 11.91 -8.27 2.28
N LEU A 271 12.85 -9.14 1.88
CA LEU A 271 12.88 -10.55 2.29
C LEU A 271 13.14 -10.76 3.80
N ARG A 272 13.41 -9.69 4.55
CA ARG A 272 13.52 -9.76 6.02
C ARG A 272 12.18 -9.83 6.74
N PHE A 273 11.06 -9.72 6.02
CA PHE A 273 9.83 -10.34 6.47
C PHE A 273 10.09 -11.85 6.56
N SER A 274 10.11 -12.43 7.76
CA SER A 274 10.35 -13.88 7.91
C SER A 274 9.44 -14.66 6.97
N ASN A 275 9.94 -15.74 6.37
CA ASN A 275 9.15 -16.59 5.45
C ASN A 275 7.81 -16.99 6.09
N SER A 276 7.78 -17.24 7.42
CA SER A 276 6.56 -17.52 8.16
C SER A 276 5.56 -16.36 8.18
N TYR A 277 6.00 -15.12 8.34
CA TYR A 277 5.13 -13.94 8.32
C TYR A 277 4.58 -13.68 6.92
N GLN A 278 5.40 -13.84 5.88
CA GLN A 278 4.96 -13.68 4.48
C GLN A 278 3.88 -14.70 4.12
N THR A 279 4.07 -15.97 4.48
CA THR A 279 3.07 -17.02 4.21
C THR A 279 1.74 -16.71 4.88
N LYS A 280 1.76 -16.32 6.17
CA LYS A 280 0.52 -15.99 6.89
C LYS A 280 -0.14 -14.70 6.39
N TYR A 281 0.65 -13.74 5.94
CA TYR A 281 0.14 -12.52 5.32
C TYR A 281 -0.63 -12.86 4.05
N GLN A 282 0.00 -13.67 3.20
CA GLN A 282 -0.60 -14.15 1.97
C GLN A 282 -1.87 -14.95 2.27
N GLU A 283 -1.83 -15.83 3.26
CA GLU A 283 -2.97 -16.65 3.64
C GLU A 283 -4.15 -15.81 4.16
N CYS A 284 -3.92 -14.87 5.09
CA CYS A 284 -4.94 -13.91 5.53
C CYS A 284 -5.54 -13.14 4.35
N SER A 285 -4.70 -12.66 3.44
CA SER A 285 -5.15 -11.90 2.26
C SER A 285 -5.96 -12.78 1.31
N ASN A 286 -5.53 -14.01 1.05
CA ASN A 286 -6.25 -14.97 0.22
C ASN A 286 -7.64 -15.26 0.79
N TYR A 287 -7.75 -15.54 2.10
CA TYR A 287 -9.06 -15.74 2.75
C TYR A 287 -9.97 -14.53 2.57
N TYR A 288 -9.46 -13.31 2.77
CA TYR A 288 -10.23 -12.08 2.57
C TYR A 288 -10.81 -11.97 1.15
N TYR A 289 -10.03 -12.32 0.12
CA TYR A 289 -10.47 -12.23 -1.27
C TYR A 289 -11.29 -13.42 -1.75
N GLU A 290 -11.03 -14.62 -1.26
CA GLU A 290 -11.89 -15.79 -1.49
C GLU A 290 -13.28 -15.53 -0.89
N ASP A 291 -13.34 -14.90 0.28
CA ASP A 291 -14.57 -14.45 0.91
C ASP A 291 -15.28 -13.35 0.08
N ILE A 292 -14.54 -12.42 -0.56
CA ILE A 292 -15.07 -11.49 -1.57
C ILE A 292 -15.58 -12.21 -2.81
N ALA A 293 -14.88 -13.21 -3.34
CA ALA A 293 -15.29 -13.91 -4.54
C ALA A 293 -16.51 -14.81 -4.30
N LYS A 294 -16.57 -15.47 -3.14
CA LYS A 294 -17.64 -16.39 -2.74
C LYS A 294 -18.92 -15.64 -2.38
N TYR A 295 -18.80 -14.51 -1.69
CA TYR A 295 -19.96 -13.80 -1.16
C TYR A 295 -20.21 -12.45 -1.85
N GLY A 296 -19.28 -11.90 -2.62
CA GLY A 296 -19.43 -10.61 -3.30
C GLY A 296 -19.05 -9.41 -2.43
N SER A 297 -19.58 -8.22 -2.78
CA SER A 297 -19.33 -6.96 -2.06
C SER A 297 -19.73 -7.06 -0.58
N ASN A 298 -19.20 -6.17 0.28
CA ASN A 298 -19.50 -6.16 1.73
C ASN A 298 -21.02 -6.14 2.04
N ASP A 299 -21.84 -5.67 1.11
CA ASP A 299 -23.31 -5.65 1.21
C ASP A 299 -23.93 -7.07 1.27
N VAL A 300 -23.25 -8.10 0.77
CA VAL A 300 -23.77 -9.48 0.78
C VAL A 300 -23.36 -10.25 2.04
N LEU A 301 -22.24 -9.93 2.69
CA LEU A 301 -21.99 -10.41 4.06
C LEU A 301 -22.89 -9.72 5.07
N ALA A 302 -23.17 -8.43 4.85
CA ALA A 302 -24.26 -7.77 5.54
C ALA A 302 -25.60 -8.48 5.27
N SER A 303 -25.79 -9.14 4.12
CA SER A 303 -26.98 -9.98 3.85
C SER A 303 -26.95 -11.37 4.53
N GLN A 304 -25.78 -11.93 4.82
CA GLN A 304 -25.64 -13.16 5.64
C GLN A 304 -25.79 -12.88 7.14
N ALA A 305 -25.37 -11.69 7.57
CA ALA A 305 -25.61 -11.12 8.88
C ALA A 305 -26.96 -10.37 8.97
N GLN A 306 -27.72 -10.21 7.88
CA GLN A 306 -29.03 -9.55 7.89
C GLN A 306 -29.97 -10.39 8.73
N GLY A 307 -30.26 -9.89 9.93
CA GLY A 307 -31.11 -10.56 10.92
C GLY A 307 -30.35 -11.22 12.07
N LEU A 308 -29.02 -11.25 12.05
CA LEU A 308 -28.24 -11.64 13.23
C LEU A 308 -28.09 -10.43 14.17
N PRO A 309 -28.39 -10.57 15.48
CA PRO A 309 -28.21 -9.49 16.43
C PRO A 309 -26.71 -9.24 16.69
N PRO A 310 -26.33 -8.00 17.04
CA PRO A 310 -24.99 -7.71 17.54
C PRO A 310 -24.71 -8.48 18.84
N CYS A 311 -23.44 -8.63 19.18
CA CYS A 311 -23.06 -9.31 20.41
C CYS A 311 -23.51 -8.55 21.67
N PRO A 312 -23.95 -9.25 22.72
CA PRO A 312 -24.11 -8.65 24.03
C PRO A 312 -22.83 -7.97 24.50
N CYS A 313 -22.95 -6.90 25.31
CA CYS A 313 -21.78 -6.21 25.83
C CYS A 313 -21.01 -7.03 26.89
N SER A 314 -21.65 -8.04 27.50
CA SER A 314 -21.02 -8.90 28.49
C SER A 314 -21.44 -10.37 28.39
N GLY A 315 -20.55 -11.26 28.82
CA GLY A 315 -20.80 -12.71 28.85
C GLY A 315 -21.91 -13.05 29.83
N GLN A 316 -22.05 -12.29 30.92
CA GLN A 316 -23.18 -12.42 31.84
C GLN A 316 -24.51 -12.12 31.13
N GLN A 317 -24.56 -11.07 30.31
CA GLN A 317 -25.77 -10.76 29.54
C GLN A 317 -26.06 -11.86 28.52
N ALA A 318 -25.03 -12.41 27.85
CA ALA A 318 -25.20 -13.56 26.96
C ALA A 318 -25.73 -14.81 27.68
N GLN A 319 -25.34 -15.05 28.93
CA GLN A 319 -25.86 -16.16 29.74
C GLN A 319 -27.33 -15.96 30.15
N LEU A 320 -27.70 -14.71 30.48
CA LEU A 320 -29.05 -14.36 30.90
C LEU A 320 -30.03 -14.32 29.73
N ASP A 321 -29.57 -13.90 28.56
CA ASP A 321 -30.39 -13.86 27.36
C ASP A 321 -30.60 -15.27 26.82
N GLY A 322 -31.85 -15.75 26.89
CA GLY A 322 -32.23 -17.07 26.42
C GLY A 322 -32.01 -17.32 24.93
N MET A 323 -31.59 -16.32 24.16
CA MET A 323 -31.31 -16.40 22.73
C MET A 323 -29.87 -16.82 22.39
N TRP A 324 -28.97 -16.86 23.39
CA TRP A 324 -27.57 -17.23 23.21
C TRP A 324 -27.29 -18.57 23.90
N ARG A 325 -26.42 -19.38 23.30
CA ARG A 325 -26.03 -20.70 23.83
C ARG A 325 -24.52 -20.82 23.92
N GLU A 326 -24.02 -21.20 25.08
CA GLU A 326 -22.59 -21.44 25.25
C GLU A 326 -22.11 -22.60 24.37
N ILE A 327 -21.02 -22.40 23.64
CA ILE A 327 -20.48 -23.42 22.71
C ILE A 327 -19.86 -24.60 23.46
N LYS A 328 -19.23 -24.30 24.60
CA LYS A 328 -18.54 -25.25 25.47
C LYS A 328 -18.51 -24.67 26.87
N THR A 329 -18.86 -25.47 27.88
CA THR A 329 -18.84 -25.04 29.28
C THR A 329 -17.51 -24.41 29.66
N GLY A 330 -17.56 -23.15 30.13
CA GLY A 330 -16.40 -22.41 30.60
C GLY A 330 -15.58 -21.74 29.49
N SER A 331 -16.00 -21.81 28.23
CA SER A 331 -15.36 -21.08 27.13
C SER A 331 -15.69 -19.59 27.13
N ASN A 332 -16.80 -19.21 27.78
CA ASN A 332 -17.33 -17.85 27.73
C ASN A 332 -17.55 -17.37 26.29
N CYS A 333 -17.96 -18.29 25.41
CA CYS A 333 -18.28 -18.07 24.00
C CYS A 333 -19.67 -18.60 23.69
N TYR A 334 -20.47 -17.81 22.98
CA TYR A 334 -21.89 -18.03 22.81
C TYR A 334 -22.30 -17.87 21.34
N ASP A 335 -23.05 -18.84 20.84
CA ASP A 335 -23.68 -18.79 19.53
C ASP A 335 -25.12 -18.32 19.67
N TYR A 336 -25.56 -17.48 18.73
CA TYR A 336 -26.97 -17.12 18.62
C TYR A 336 -27.78 -18.36 18.20
N LYS A 337 -28.90 -18.62 18.88
CA LYS A 337 -29.70 -19.85 18.68
C LYS A 337 -30.50 -19.84 17.38
N PHE A 338 -30.70 -18.68 16.76
CA PHE A 338 -31.57 -18.53 15.60
C PHE A 338 -30.75 -18.20 14.36
N PRO A 339 -30.50 -19.17 13.47
CA PRO A 339 -29.69 -18.93 12.30
C PRO A 339 -30.35 -17.95 11.32
N SER A 340 -29.53 -17.27 10.53
CA SER A 340 -29.98 -16.48 9.37
C SER A 340 -30.53 -17.39 8.26
N SER A 341 -31.10 -16.77 7.22
CA SER A 341 -31.62 -17.48 6.03
C SER A 341 -30.56 -18.33 5.31
N THR A 342 -29.27 -18.06 5.53
CA THR A 342 -28.14 -18.81 4.97
C THR A 342 -27.57 -19.84 5.93
N ASN A 343 -28.30 -20.19 7.01
CA ASN A 343 -27.83 -21.05 8.11
C ASN A 343 -26.56 -20.54 8.82
N ALA A 344 -26.33 -19.23 8.82
CA ALA A 344 -25.23 -18.62 9.57
C ALA A 344 -25.70 -18.19 10.97
N THR A 345 -24.80 -18.17 11.95
CA THR A 345 -25.05 -17.67 13.30
C THR A 345 -23.89 -16.79 13.78
N GLN A 346 -24.20 -15.86 14.69
CA GLN A 346 -23.23 -14.98 15.32
C GLN A 346 -22.61 -15.68 16.53
N ARG A 347 -21.27 -15.73 16.59
CA ARG A 347 -20.50 -16.18 17.76
C ARG A 347 -19.89 -14.99 18.49
N CYS A 348 -20.20 -14.89 19.78
CA CYS A 348 -19.77 -13.83 20.68
C CYS A 348 -18.93 -14.43 21.81
N CYS A 349 -17.70 -13.94 21.97
CA CYS A 349 -16.75 -14.46 22.94
C CYS A 349 -16.28 -13.35 23.87
N TYR A 350 -16.12 -13.70 25.14
CA TYR A 350 -15.88 -12.77 26.23
C TYR A 350 -14.60 -13.14 26.97
N SER A 351 -13.86 -12.13 27.46
CA SER A 351 -12.59 -12.36 28.15
C SER A 351 -12.84 -13.19 29.41
N THR A 352 -11.93 -14.13 29.65
CA THR A 352 -11.88 -14.93 30.87
C THR A 352 -10.77 -14.46 31.81
N ASP A 353 -10.05 -13.40 31.42
CA ASP A 353 -8.91 -12.87 32.16
C ASP A 353 -9.39 -12.07 33.37
N SER A 354 -8.58 -12.08 34.44
CA SER A 354 -8.92 -11.42 35.70
C SER A 354 -9.14 -9.90 35.57
N THR A 355 -8.58 -9.26 34.55
CA THR A 355 -8.67 -7.82 34.31
C THR A 355 -9.88 -7.40 33.48
N GLY A 356 -10.51 -8.33 32.76
CA GLY A 356 -11.59 -8.05 31.81
C GLY A 356 -12.69 -9.11 31.82
N TRP A 357 -12.82 -9.87 32.90
CA TRP A 357 -13.70 -11.02 32.98
C TRP A 357 -15.14 -10.68 32.57
N GLY A 358 -15.65 -11.38 31.56
CA GLY A 358 -16.99 -11.18 31.03
C GLY A 358 -17.13 -9.99 30.08
N ALA A 359 -16.10 -9.20 29.81
CA ALA A 359 -16.14 -8.15 28.79
C ALA A 359 -16.06 -8.76 27.39
N LEU A 360 -16.78 -8.18 26.42
CA LEU A 360 -16.71 -8.60 25.02
C LEU A 360 -15.25 -8.50 24.55
N LYS A 361 -14.71 -9.58 23.98
CA LYS A 361 -13.36 -9.56 23.43
C LYS A 361 -13.29 -8.51 22.33
N THR A 362 -12.14 -7.88 22.17
CA THR A 362 -11.91 -6.91 21.09
C THR A 362 -11.23 -7.58 19.90
N ALA A 363 -11.17 -6.88 18.77
CA ALA A 363 -10.46 -7.35 17.59
C ALA A 363 -9.02 -7.80 17.87
N GLN A 364 -8.35 -7.14 18.83
CA GLN A 364 -6.96 -7.36 19.22
C GLN A 364 -6.79 -8.49 20.24
N SER A 365 -7.86 -9.17 20.66
CA SER A 365 -7.74 -10.32 21.56
C SER A 365 -6.92 -11.44 20.92
N THR A 366 -5.95 -11.97 21.66
CA THR A 366 -5.02 -13.03 21.23
C THR A 366 -5.58 -14.45 21.40
N ASP A 367 -6.81 -14.56 21.89
CA ASP A 367 -7.44 -15.85 22.15
C ASP A 367 -7.94 -16.54 20.88
N GLN A 368 -7.88 -17.87 20.91
CA GLN A 368 -8.28 -18.77 19.82
C GLN A 368 -9.68 -18.45 19.23
N TYR A 369 -10.62 -18.04 20.08
CA TYR A 369 -12.03 -17.87 19.70
C TYR A 369 -12.45 -16.42 19.38
N GLY A 370 -11.56 -15.43 19.52
CA GLY A 370 -11.85 -14.09 19.01
C GLY A 370 -13.07 -13.36 19.56
N THR A 371 -13.70 -12.54 18.71
CA THR A 371 -14.97 -11.84 18.97
C THR A 371 -15.71 -11.60 17.66
N ASN A 372 -17.04 -11.56 17.70
CA ASN A 372 -17.91 -11.17 16.60
C ASN A 372 -17.68 -11.96 15.30
N MET A 373 -17.82 -13.28 15.38
CA MET A 373 -17.56 -14.19 14.25
C MET A 373 -18.86 -14.66 13.61
N ILE A 374 -18.85 -14.88 12.29
CA ILE A 374 -19.97 -15.50 11.58
C ILE A 374 -19.59 -16.96 11.36
N VAL A 375 -20.31 -17.86 12.03
CA VAL A 375 -20.09 -19.30 11.92
C VAL A 375 -21.33 -19.99 11.36
N TYR A 376 -21.19 -21.18 10.80
CA TYR A 376 -22.35 -21.95 10.36
C TYR A 376 -23.07 -22.57 11.56
N HIS A 377 -24.40 -22.57 11.50
CA HIS A 377 -25.25 -23.17 12.53
C HIS A 377 -25.06 -24.69 12.58
N GLU A 378 -25.13 -25.27 13.78
CA GLU A 378 -24.85 -26.69 14.07
C GLU A 378 -25.67 -27.69 13.23
N ASN A 379 -26.83 -27.27 12.72
CA ASN A 379 -27.74 -28.08 11.91
C ASN A 379 -27.54 -27.92 10.38
N ALA A 380 -26.54 -27.17 9.93
CA ALA A 380 -26.25 -27.02 8.50
C ALA A 380 -25.66 -28.32 7.93
N ALA A 381 -26.20 -28.83 6.81
CA ALA A 381 -25.92 -30.18 6.33
C ALA A 381 -24.49 -30.43 5.76
N ASN A 382 -23.53 -29.51 5.88
CA ASN A 382 -22.15 -29.66 5.41
C ASN A 382 -21.20 -28.76 6.24
N VAL A 383 -21.02 -29.04 7.53
CA VAL A 383 -20.15 -28.24 8.40
C VAL A 383 -18.70 -28.74 8.32
N THR A 384 -17.95 -28.22 7.35
CA THR A 384 -16.47 -28.19 7.40
C THR A 384 -15.94 -26.77 7.68
N ASP A 385 -16.84 -25.79 7.84
CA ASP A 385 -16.53 -24.35 7.66
C ASP A 385 -16.53 -23.53 8.98
N THR A 386 -16.90 -24.11 10.14
CA THR A 386 -16.71 -23.41 11.44
C THR A 386 -15.23 -23.20 11.77
N GLY A 387 -14.37 -24.10 11.30
CA GLY A 387 -12.92 -23.96 11.40
C GLY A 387 -12.37 -22.88 10.48
N SER A 388 -13.02 -22.53 9.37
CA SER A 388 -12.47 -21.57 8.41
C SER A 388 -12.54 -20.13 8.92
N ASP A 389 -13.62 -19.74 9.62
CA ASP A 389 -13.74 -18.38 10.15
C ASP A 389 -12.84 -18.15 11.37
N GLU A 390 -12.77 -19.16 12.26
CA GLU A 390 -11.82 -19.16 13.39
C GLU A 390 -10.37 -19.13 12.89
N TYR A 391 -10.06 -19.89 11.84
CA TYR A 391 -8.73 -19.92 11.22
C TYR A 391 -8.41 -18.60 10.50
N PHE A 392 -9.34 -18.07 9.70
CA PHE A 392 -9.18 -16.77 9.04
C PHE A 392 -8.92 -15.67 10.06
N ARG A 393 -9.69 -15.62 11.15
CA ARG A 393 -9.43 -14.71 12.26
C ARG A 393 -8.03 -14.94 12.82
N SER A 394 -7.71 -16.18 13.21
CA SER A 394 -6.46 -16.53 13.88
C SER A 394 -5.22 -16.06 13.07
N ILE A 395 -5.21 -16.34 11.77
CA ILE A 395 -4.10 -15.95 10.89
C ILE A 395 -3.99 -14.42 10.75
N CYS A 396 -5.12 -13.71 10.67
CA CYS A 396 -5.11 -12.26 10.53
C CYS A 396 -4.82 -11.51 11.85
N CYS A 397 -5.21 -12.07 13.00
CA CYS A 397 -5.33 -11.33 14.27
C CYS A 397 -4.47 -11.76 15.46
N SER A 398 -3.97 -13.00 15.51
CA SER A 398 -3.22 -13.47 16.68
C SER A 398 -1.88 -12.73 16.86
N GLU A 399 -1.42 -12.48 18.09
CA GLU A 399 -0.09 -11.86 18.34
C GLU A 399 1.05 -12.89 18.39
N SER A 400 0.77 -14.14 18.74
CA SER A 400 1.78 -15.21 18.74
C SER A 400 2.13 -15.67 17.34
N ASP A 401 1.22 -15.48 16.38
CA ASP A 401 1.32 -16.05 15.04
C ASP A 401 0.71 -15.21 13.91
N GLY A 402 0.00 -14.12 14.15
CA GLY A 402 -0.69 -13.35 13.11
C GLY A 402 0.10 -12.16 12.55
N VAL A 403 -0.44 -11.55 11.49
CA VAL A 403 0.24 -10.51 10.69
C VAL A 403 -0.26 -9.08 10.91
N GLY A 404 -1.06 -8.84 11.97
CA GLY A 404 -1.62 -7.53 12.26
C GLY A 404 -2.66 -7.04 11.24
N LEU A 405 -3.22 -7.96 10.45
CA LEU A 405 -4.23 -7.69 9.42
C LEU A 405 -5.66 -7.88 9.92
N CYS A 406 -5.91 -7.73 11.23
CA CYS A 406 -7.26 -7.82 11.80
C CYS A 406 -8.31 -6.99 11.06
N SER A 407 -7.88 -5.83 10.54
CA SER A 407 -8.76 -4.96 9.78
C SER A 407 -9.33 -5.59 8.51
N LEU A 408 -8.66 -6.59 7.93
CA LEU A 408 -9.20 -7.36 6.80
C LEU A 408 -10.30 -8.32 7.23
N TYR A 409 -10.08 -9.07 8.32
CA TYR A 409 -11.12 -9.93 8.90
C TYR A 409 -12.37 -9.12 9.25
N TYR A 410 -12.23 -8.02 10.00
CA TYR A 410 -13.35 -7.17 10.40
C TYR A 410 -13.93 -6.29 9.29
N ALA A 411 -13.28 -6.18 8.14
CA ALA A 411 -13.91 -5.58 6.96
C ALA A 411 -14.98 -6.50 6.35
N ARG A 412 -14.96 -7.79 6.68
CA ARG A 412 -15.88 -8.84 6.18
C ARG A 412 -16.76 -9.44 7.28
N ARG A 413 -16.63 -9.00 8.53
CA ARG A 413 -17.38 -9.54 9.68
C ARG A 413 -18.05 -8.40 10.46
N PRO A 414 -19.05 -8.70 11.29
CA PRO A 414 -19.74 -7.68 12.07
C PRO A 414 -18.77 -6.87 12.93
N PRO A 415 -19.11 -5.60 13.26
CA PRO A 415 -18.29 -4.76 14.11
C PRO A 415 -17.88 -5.47 15.39
N ASN A 416 -16.67 -5.19 15.86
CA ASN A 416 -16.09 -5.83 17.04
C ASN A 416 -16.60 -5.24 18.37
N ASP A 417 -17.81 -4.70 18.38
CA ASP A 417 -18.41 -4.03 19.52
C ASP A 417 -19.84 -4.54 19.78
N CYS A 418 -20.47 -4.04 20.84
CA CYS A 418 -21.85 -4.37 21.17
C CYS A 418 -22.84 -3.26 20.76
N THR A 419 -22.43 -2.37 19.84
CA THR A 419 -23.25 -1.22 19.45
C THR A 419 -24.56 -1.70 18.84
N GLY A 420 -25.68 -1.18 19.37
CA GLY A 420 -27.02 -1.55 18.91
C GLY A 420 -27.58 -2.83 19.52
N TYR A 421 -26.86 -3.50 20.43
CA TYR A 421 -27.43 -4.61 21.18
C TYR A 421 -28.48 -4.13 22.17
N THR A 422 -29.63 -4.81 22.17
CA THR A 422 -30.71 -4.59 23.13
C THR A 422 -31.03 -5.94 23.80
N PRO A 423 -30.95 -6.05 25.14
CA PRO A 423 -31.34 -7.26 25.84
C PRO A 423 -32.79 -7.62 25.55
N SER A 424 -33.11 -8.91 25.46
CA SER A 424 -34.49 -9.34 25.32
C SER A 424 -35.30 -8.93 26.56
N SER A 425 -36.40 -8.20 26.38
CA SER A 425 -37.40 -8.00 27.42
C SER A 425 -38.14 -9.32 27.66
N TRP A 426 -37.97 -9.91 28.84
CA TRP A 426 -38.73 -11.07 29.29
C TRP A 426 -40.19 -10.74 29.56
#